data_AF-A0AAJ6GAI4-F1
#
_entry.id   AF-A0AAJ6GAI4-F1
#
_cell.length_a   1.000
_cell.length_b   1.000
_cell.length_c   1.000
_cell.angle_alpha   90.00
_cell.angle_beta   90.00
_cell.angle_gamma   90.00
#
_symmetry.space_group_name_H-M   'P 1'
#
loop_
_entity.id
_entity.type
_entity.pdbx_description
1 polymer ?
#
loop_
_entity_poly.entity_id
_entity_poly.type
_entity_poly.pdbx_seq_one_letter_code
_entity_poly.pdbx_strand_id
1 'polypeptide(L)'
;MQNAQRPSGMPIHKYVPFSEQITVDLPDRTWPTKRIDRAPRWCAVDLRDGNQALIDPMDAERKRAMFDLLVQMGYKEIEVGFPSASQTDFDFVRSLIDEGAIPEDVTIQVLTQAREHLIDRTYEAIDGAKQAIVHLYNSTSIVQREVVFRTDVQGVIDIAVAGAHMCKAAEARLQHGTTVYYEYSPESYTGTELEVAVQICNAVLEVFEPTPERKVIVNLPATVEMATPNVYADSIEWMSRHLAHREDVILSLHPHNDRGTAVAAAELGYMAGADRIEGCLFGNGERTGNVDLVALGMNLFTQGIDPEVDLSDIDQVKRTVEYCNQLPVPERQPWAGDLVYTAFSGSHQDAIKKGLEALEARAAAEGVGVDDVVWAVPYLPVDPKDIGRSYEAVIRVNSQSGKGGVAYLLKTDHALDLPRKLQIEFSGVVQRRTDAEGGEFTSERIWELFSDEYLPAHVDDDKWGRYEITKTATSSDFDGTTKLSVAMRVDEGSVTSEAVGTGPIDAFLSVMAEQGVAVTLYDYSEHTMSASGDAKAASYVELDVDGVRLWGVGIDADIATASLKAIVSAVNRAVRAGAASGAPELVSA
;
A
#
# COMPACT_ATOMS: atom_id res chain seq x y z
N MET A 1 -37.58 -8.50 -4.62
CA MET A 1 -37.29 -7.05 -4.64
C MET A 1 -37.66 -6.50 -6.01
N GLN A 2 -38.30 -5.34 -6.10
CA GLN A 2 -38.50 -4.64 -7.37
C GLN A 2 -37.34 -3.65 -7.58
N ASN A 3 -36.84 -3.50 -8.81
CA ASN A 3 -35.86 -2.46 -9.14
C ASN A 3 -36.58 -1.11 -9.23
N ALA A 4 -36.23 -0.19 -8.32
CA ALA A 4 -36.85 1.13 -8.20
C ALA A 4 -35.98 2.28 -8.77
N GLN A 5 -34.90 1.98 -9.48
CA GLN A 5 -34.08 3.00 -10.15
C GLN A 5 -34.89 3.76 -11.21
N ARG A 6 -34.54 5.03 -11.44
CA ARG A 6 -35.19 5.92 -12.41
C ARG A 6 -34.17 6.53 -13.38
N PRO A 7 -34.56 6.91 -14.61
CA PRO A 7 -33.68 7.65 -15.52
C PRO A 7 -33.13 8.94 -14.89
N SER A 8 -31.82 9.20 -15.02
CA SER A 8 -31.14 10.31 -14.34
C SER A 8 -31.31 11.67 -15.00
N GLY A 9 -31.66 11.71 -16.29
CA GLY A 9 -31.71 12.94 -17.09
C GLY A 9 -30.35 13.43 -17.60
N MET A 10 -29.27 12.67 -17.39
CA MET A 10 -27.97 12.96 -17.99
C MET A 10 -28.05 12.96 -19.53
N PRO A 11 -27.24 13.78 -20.24
CA PRO A 11 -27.32 13.96 -21.69
C PRO A 11 -26.67 12.79 -22.46
N ILE A 12 -27.18 11.58 -22.26
CA ILE A 12 -26.61 10.34 -22.83
C ILE A 12 -26.56 10.36 -24.36
N HIS A 13 -27.39 11.17 -25.01
CA HIS A 13 -27.43 11.35 -26.47
C HIS A 13 -26.12 11.92 -27.08
N LYS A 14 -25.22 12.47 -26.25
CA LYS A 14 -23.91 12.95 -26.70
C LYS A 14 -22.86 11.84 -26.87
N TYR A 15 -23.11 10.66 -26.32
CA TYR A 15 -22.14 9.57 -26.24
C TYR A 15 -22.65 8.38 -27.03
N VAL A 16 -21.88 7.96 -28.03
CA VAL A 16 -22.22 6.84 -28.91
C VAL A 16 -21.55 5.57 -28.39
N PRO A 17 -22.24 4.41 -28.34
CA PRO A 17 -21.60 3.14 -27.96
C PRO A 17 -20.37 2.83 -28.82
N PHE A 18 -19.32 2.26 -28.23
CA PHE A 18 -18.09 1.93 -28.96
C PHE A 18 -18.36 1.03 -30.18
N SER A 19 -19.23 0.04 -30.04
CA SER A 19 -19.61 -0.90 -31.10
C SER A 19 -20.31 -0.26 -32.31
N GLU A 20 -20.84 0.96 -32.17
CA GLU A 20 -21.42 1.72 -33.28
C GLU A 20 -20.37 2.63 -33.96
N GLN A 21 -19.23 2.86 -33.31
CA GLN A 21 -18.13 3.67 -33.85
C GLN A 21 -17.07 2.80 -34.53
N ILE A 22 -16.67 1.71 -33.88
CA ILE A 22 -15.60 0.79 -34.33
C ILE A 22 -16.09 -0.64 -34.13
N THR A 23 -16.01 -1.44 -35.20
CA THR A 23 -16.38 -2.86 -35.16
C THR A 23 -15.15 -3.69 -34.78
N VAL A 24 -15.26 -4.45 -33.70
CA VAL A 24 -14.27 -5.47 -33.31
C VAL A 24 -15.01 -6.79 -33.23
N ASP A 25 -14.79 -7.66 -34.23
CA ASP A 25 -15.43 -8.98 -34.32
C ASP A 25 -14.38 -10.09 -34.36
N LEU A 26 -14.35 -10.90 -33.30
CA LEU A 26 -13.45 -12.03 -33.13
C LEU A 26 -14.21 -13.18 -32.44
N PRO A 27 -15.15 -13.85 -33.14
CA PRO A 27 -16.02 -14.85 -32.53
C PRO A 27 -15.26 -16.09 -32.05
N ASP A 28 -14.09 -16.37 -32.62
CA ASP A 28 -13.17 -17.46 -32.29
C ASP A 28 -11.96 -17.00 -31.44
N ARG A 29 -12.14 -15.95 -30.62
CA ARG A 29 -11.14 -15.46 -29.65
C ARG A 29 -10.58 -16.59 -28.77
N THR A 30 -9.29 -16.54 -28.46
CA THR A 30 -8.61 -17.57 -27.66
C THR A 30 -8.14 -17.06 -26.30
N TRP A 31 -7.91 -15.74 -26.16
CA TRP A 31 -7.41 -15.14 -24.92
C TRP A 31 -8.18 -15.50 -23.63
N PRO A 32 -9.52 -15.70 -23.62
CA PRO A 32 -10.23 -16.04 -22.37
C PRO A 32 -9.85 -17.41 -21.80
N THR A 33 -9.22 -18.27 -22.59
CA THR A 33 -8.80 -19.63 -22.19
C THR A 33 -7.31 -19.74 -21.90
N LYS A 34 -6.55 -18.68 -22.20
CA LYS A 34 -5.11 -18.62 -21.94
C LYS A 34 -4.86 -18.18 -20.50
N ARG A 35 -3.67 -18.50 -20.00
CA ARG A 35 -3.14 -18.02 -18.73
C ARG A 35 -1.78 -17.44 -18.99
N ILE A 36 -1.46 -16.38 -18.26
CA ILE A 36 -0.10 -15.85 -18.23
C ILE A 36 0.78 -16.88 -17.51
N ASP A 37 1.94 -17.20 -18.07
CA ASP A 37 2.90 -18.17 -17.51
C ASP A 37 4.34 -17.65 -17.44
N ARG A 38 4.58 -16.41 -17.88
CA ARG A 38 5.87 -15.74 -17.91
C ARG A 38 5.67 -14.22 -17.92
N ALA A 39 6.71 -13.47 -17.57
CA ALA A 39 6.70 -12.02 -17.70
C ALA A 39 6.65 -11.56 -19.18
N PRO A 40 5.94 -10.47 -19.51
CA PRO A 40 6.12 -9.77 -20.77
C PRO A 40 7.47 -9.06 -20.81
N ARG A 41 7.87 -8.59 -21.99
CA ARG A 41 8.91 -7.56 -22.05
C ARG A 41 8.34 -6.26 -21.49
N TRP A 42 9.06 -5.64 -20.57
CA TRP A 42 8.64 -4.39 -19.96
C TRP A 42 9.33 -3.20 -20.61
N CYS A 43 8.58 -2.13 -20.86
CA CYS A 43 9.14 -0.82 -21.13
C CYS A 43 8.57 0.23 -20.17
N ALA A 44 9.46 0.88 -19.44
CA ALA A 44 9.10 1.97 -18.54
C ALA A 44 9.13 3.30 -19.28
N VAL A 45 8.01 4.01 -19.27
CA VAL A 45 7.84 5.31 -19.97
C VAL A 45 7.74 6.49 -19.01
N ASP A 46 8.11 6.30 -17.74
CA ASP A 46 8.07 7.32 -16.67
C ASP A 46 8.79 8.62 -17.03
N LEU A 47 9.95 8.51 -17.70
CA LEU A 47 10.82 9.64 -18.05
C LEU A 47 10.32 10.48 -19.24
N ARG A 48 9.33 9.98 -19.98
CA ARG A 48 8.71 10.67 -21.13
C ARG A 48 7.23 10.87 -20.92
N ASP A 49 6.42 9.80 -20.96
CA ASP A 49 4.96 9.90 -20.84
C ASP A 49 4.53 10.27 -19.42
N GLY A 50 5.19 9.69 -18.41
CA GLY A 50 5.00 10.11 -17.02
C GLY A 50 5.41 11.56 -16.80
N ASN A 51 6.60 11.94 -17.25
CA ASN A 51 7.18 13.27 -17.04
C ASN A 51 6.37 14.40 -17.70
N GLN A 52 5.85 14.20 -18.91
CA GLN A 52 5.05 15.23 -19.59
C GLN A 52 3.70 15.52 -18.90
N ALA A 53 3.20 14.55 -18.12
CA ALA A 53 1.93 14.66 -17.42
C ALA A 53 2.04 15.35 -16.04
N LEU A 54 3.27 15.66 -15.60
CA LEU A 54 3.50 16.31 -14.31
C LEU A 54 3.18 17.79 -14.37
N ILE A 55 2.64 18.33 -13.26
CA ILE A 55 2.50 19.77 -13.06
C ILE A 55 3.88 20.44 -13.04
N ASP A 56 4.83 19.81 -12.32
CA ASP A 56 6.22 20.22 -12.21
C ASP A 56 7.12 19.14 -12.82
N PRO A 57 7.45 19.24 -14.12
CA PRO A 57 8.30 18.27 -14.81
C PRO A 57 9.61 18.02 -14.06
N MET A 58 10.12 16.80 -14.19
CA MET A 58 11.39 16.38 -13.61
C MET A 58 12.53 17.26 -14.11
N ASP A 59 13.33 17.76 -13.17
CA ASP A 59 14.67 18.29 -13.46
C ASP A 59 15.66 17.14 -13.72
N ALA A 60 16.91 17.48 -14.06
CA ALA A 60 17.94 16.50 -14.38
C ALA A 60 18.21 15.53 -13.21
N GLU A 61 18.11 15.99 -11.96
CA GLU A 61 18.33 15.16 -10.78
C GLU A 61 17.20 14.12 -10.61
N ARG A 62 15.94 14.57 -10.68
CA ARG A 62 14.77 13.69 -10.61
C ARG A 62 14.71 12.71 -11.78
N LYS A 63 15.09 13.15 -12.98
CA LYS A 63 15.20 12.24 -14.14
C LYS A 63 16.29 11.19 -13.92
N ARG A 64 17.47 11.59 -13.40
CA ARG A 64 18.54 10.63 -13.12
C ARG A 64 18.12 9.63 -12.03
N ALA A 65 17.50 10.10 -10.96
CA ALA A 65 17.00 9.23 -9.89
C ALA A 65 15.96 8.22 -10.39
N MET A 66 15.03 8.64 -11.26
CA MET A 66 14.06 7.74 -11.88
C MET A 66 14.73 6.73 -12.82
N PHE A 67 15.68 7.16 -13.66
CA PHE A 67 16.44 6.27 -14.54
C PHE A 67 17.21 5.20 -13.75
N ASP A 68 17.95 5.62 -12.72
CA ASP A 68 18.75 4.73 -11.89
C ASP A 68 17.84 3.73 -11.12
N LEU A 69 16.67 4.17 -10.65
CA LEU A 69 15.65 3.29 -10.05
C LEU A 69 15.18 2.22 -11.04
N LEU A 70 14.77 2.62 -12.25
CA LEU A 70 14.26 1.69 -13.26
C LEU A 70 15.32 0.64 -13.65
N VAL A 71 16.57 1.08 -13.80
CA VAL A 71 17.72 0.19 -14.04
C VAL A 71 17.91 -0.78 -12.87
N GLN A 72 17.89 -0.29 -11.63
CA GLN A 72 18.05 -1.11 -10.43
C GLN A 72 16.95 -2.15 -10.29
N MET A 73 15.69 -1.78 -10.59
CA MET A 73 14.55 -2.69 -10.56
C MET A 73 14.63 -3.78 -11.64
N GLY A 74 15.42 -3.59 -12.71
CA GLY A 74 15.63 -4.59 -13.74
C GLY A 74 14.99 -4.28 -15.10
N TYR A 75 14.38 -3.10 -15.30
CA TYR A 75 13.86 -2.71 -16.60
C TYR A 75 14.98 -2.62 -17.65
N LYS A 76 14.75 -3.23 -18.82
CA LYS A 76 15.74 -3.29 -19.92
C LYS A 76 15.42 -2.36 -21.08
N GLU A 77 14.20 -1.84 -21.13
CA GLU A 77 13.77 -0.85 -22.11
C GLU A 77 13.17 0.34 -21.38
N ILE A 78 13.73 1.53 -21.58
CA ILE A 78 13.36 2.73 -20.83
C ILE A 78 13.21 3.90 -21.79
N GLU A 79 12.01 4.48 -21.89
CA GLU A 79 11.77 5.65 -22.74
C GLU A 79 12.19 6.93 -22.02
N VAL A 80 13.35 7.47 -22.42
CA VAL A 80 14.07 8.52 -21.68
C VAL A 80 13.70 9.95 -22.08
N GLY A 81 12.87 10.12 -23.12
CA GLY A 81 12.34 11.44 -23.48
C GLY A 81 11.86 11.59 -24.92
N PHE A 82 11.44 12.82 -25.23
CA PHE A 82 11.09 13.31 -26.56
C PHE A 82 12.10 14.41 -26.98
N PRO A 83 13.36 14.03 -27.29
CA PRO A 83 14.50 14.96 -27.39
C PRO A 83 14.38 15.98 -28.53
N SER A 84 13.57 15.69 -29.54
CA SER A 84 13.33 16.64 -30.62
C SER A 84 12.36 17.76 -30.24
N ALA A 85 11.51 17.53 -29.23
CA ALA A 85 10.49 18.49 -28.77
C ALA A 85 10.89 19.22 -27.48
N SER A 86 11.84 18.69 -26.71
CA SER A 86 12.30 19.23 -25.42
C SER A 86 13.83 19.29 -25.37
N GLN A 87 14.39 20.49 -25.13
CA GLN A 87 15.85 20.64 -24.93
C GLN A 87 16.30 19.92 -23.66
N THR A 88 15.51 19.93 -22.60
CA THR A 88 15.82 19.20 -21.35
C THR A 88 15.88 17.69 -21.59
N ASP A 89 15.02 17.16 -22.46
CA ASP A 89 15.06 15.74 -22.82
C ASP A 89 16.28 15.44 -23.69
N PHE A 90 16.59 16.31 -24.65
CA PHE A 90 17.82 16.19 -25.45
C PHE A 90 19.07 16.15 -24.57
N ASP A 91 19.20 17.11 -23.65
CA ASP A 91 20.35 17.22 -22.74
C ASP A 91 20.45 16.01 -21.81
N PHE A 92 19.31 15.47 -21.36
CA PHE A 92 19.26 14.26 -20.55
C PHE A 92 19.68 12.99 -21.34
N VAL A 93 19.23 12.83 -22.59
CA VAL A 93 19.72 11.74 -23.44
C VAL A 93 21.23 11.85 -23.64
N ARG A 94 21.73 13.07 -23.91
CA ARG A 94 23.17 13.31 -24.04
C ARG A 94 23.93 12.99 -22.76
N SER A 95 23.46 13.40 -21.59
CA SER A 95 24.15 13.11 -20.33
C SER A 95 24.24 11.62 -20.06
N LEU A 96 23.18 10.84 -20.32
CA LEU A 96 23.20 9.39 -20.15
C LEU A 96 24.28 8.71 -21.04
N ILE A 97 24.42 9.18 -22.27
CA ILE A 97 25.40 8.65 -23.24
C ILE A 97 26.81 9.09 -22.88
N ASP A 98 27.03 10.40 -22.69
CA ASP A 98 28.34 11.01 -22.51
C ASP A 98 28.99 10.61 -21.17
N GLU A 99 28.17 10.35 -20.13
CA GLU A 99 28.63 9.85 -18.82
C GLU A 99 28.76 8.31 -18.78
N GLY A 100 28.32 7.60 -19.82
CA GLY A 100 28.29 6.13 -19.83
C GLY A 100 27.35 5.54 -18.77
N ALA A 101 26.24 6.22 -18.49
CA ALA A 101 25.29 5.83 -17.45
C ALA A 101 24.38 4.66 -17.87
N ILE A 102 24.27 4.36 -19.16
CA ILE A 102 23.41 3.30 -19.71
C ILE A 102 24.12 1.94 -19.57
N PRO A 103 23.59 0.99 -18.77
CA PRO A 103 24.15 -0.36 -18.67
C PRO A 103 24.16 -1.10 -20.02
N GLU A 104 24.99 -2.14 -20.14
CA GLU A 104 25.15 -2.87 -21.41
C GLU A 104 23.89 -3.61 -21.88
N ASP A 105 23.07 -4.05 -20.94
CA ASP A 105 21.84 -4.80 -21.15
C ASP A 105 20.58 -3.93 -21.20
N VAL A 106 20.75 -2.60 -21.16
CA VAL A 106 19.64 -1.63 -21.24
C VAL A 106 19.63 -0.98 -22.62
N THR A 107 18.44 -0.83 -23.19
CA THR A 107 18.20 -0.07 -24.42
C THR A 107 17.33 1.14 -24.10
N ILE A 108 17.85 2.34 -24.33
CA ILE A 108 17.05 3.56 -24.20
C ILE A 108 16.07 3.68 -25.38
N GLN A 109 14.89 4.21 -25.13
CA GLN A 109 13.89 4.53 -26.14
C GLN A 109 13.69 6.06 -26.21
N VAL A 110 13.54 6.59 -27.42
CA VAL A 110 13.27 8.01 -27.66
C VAL A 110 12.07 8.17 -28.59
N LEU A 111 11.15 9.06 -28.21
CA LEU A 111 9.96 9.35 -29.01
C LEU A 111 10.28 10.36 -30.12
N THR A 112 9.66 10.19 -31.29
CA THR A 112 9.67 11.20 -32.35
C THR A 112 8.39 11.23 -33.18
N GLN A 113 8.03 12.42 -33.66
CA GLN A 113 6.95 12.60 -34.63
C GLN A 113 7.48 12.41 -36.05
N ALA A 114 6.58 12.04 -36.97
CA ALA A 114 6.90 11.88 -38.40
C ALA A 114 7.14 13.23 -39.14
N ARG A 115 8.15 13.98 -38.74
CA ARG A 115 8.62 15.22 -39.39
C ARG A 115 10.14 15.21 -39.47
N GLU A 116 10.68 15.50 -40.64
CA GLU A 116 12.12 15.41 -40.95
C GLU A 116 13.02 16.08 -39.90
N HIS A 117 12.80 17.37 -39.61
CA HIS A 117 13.61 18.10 -38.62
C HIS A 117 13.51 17.56 -37.18
N LEU A 118 12.40 16.90 -36.82
CA LEU A 118 12.26 16.26 -35.51
C LEU A 118 13.00 14.93 -35.49
N ILE A 119 12.86 14.13 -36.54
CA ILE A 119 13.59 12.87 -36.70
C ILE A 119 15.10 13.15 -36.67
N ASP A 120 15.60 14.08 -37.48
CA ASP A 120 17.01 14.44 -37.50
C ASP A 120 17.55 14.77 -36.10
N ARG A 121 16.82 15.59 -35.35
CA ARG A 121 17.17 15.96 -33.99
C ARG A 121 17.10 14.79 -33.00
N THR A 122 16.17 13.85 -33.17
CA THR A 122 16.13 12.61 -32.39
C THR A 122 17.38 11.77 -32.63
N TYR A 123 17.84 11.67 -33.88
CA TYR A 123 19.05 10.92 -34.23
C TYR A 123 20.33 11.61 -33.73
N GLU A 124 20.39 12.95 -33.77
CA GLU A 124 21.46 13.72 -33.12
C GLU A 124 21.56 13.42 -31.61
N ALA A 125 20.42 13.24 -30.92
CA ALA A 125 20.42 12.96 -29.49
C ALA A 125 21.04 11.59 -29.17
N ILE A 126 20.76 10.56 -29.98
CA ILE A 126 21.20 9.17 -29.72
C ILE A 126 22.56 8.79 -30.34
N ASP A 127 23.18 9.67 -31.12
CA ASP A 127 24.47 9.38 -31.76
C ASP A 127 25.55 9.14 -30.70
N GLY A 128 26.12 7.93 -30.67
CA GLY A 128 27.08 7.47 -29.66
C GLY A 128 26.49 6.56 -28.59
N ALA A 129 25.17 6.40 -28.52
CA ALA A 129 24.57 5.30 -27.74
C ALA A 129 25.00 3.95 -28.32
N LYS A 130 25.17 2.91 -27.49
CA LYS A 130 25.43 1.55 -27.99
C LYS A 130 24.23 1.03 -28.81
N GLN A 131 23.04 1.21 -28.25
CA GLN A 131 21.77 0.81 -28.83
C GLN A 131 20.64 1.75 -28.38
N ALA A 132 19.66 1.98 -29.26
CA ALA A 132 18.49 2.81 -28.95
C ALA A 132 17.26 2.36 -29.75
N ILE A 133 16.08 2.44 -29.15
CA ILE A 133 14.79 2.32 -29.85
C ILE A 133 14.34 3.72 -30.27
N VAL A 134 14.08 3.90 -31.57
CA VAL A 134 13.43 5.11 -32.10
C VAL A 134 11.95 4.79 -32.27
N HIS A 135 11.13 5.39 -31.39
CA HIS A 135 9.68 5.27 -31.40
C HIS A 135 9.08 6.37 -32.27
N LEU A 136 8.68 5.99 -33.48
CA LEU A 136 7.98 6.84 -34.44
C LEU A 136 6.47 6.71 -34.24
N TYR A 137 5.74 7.83 -34.25
CA TYR A 137 4.29 7.78 -34.21
C TYR A 137 3.61 8.88 -35.04
N ASN A 138 2.35 8.63 -35.37
CA ASN A 138 1.39 9.63 -35.79
C ASN A 138 -0.01 9.17 -35.39
N SER A 139 -0.93 10.12 -35.11
CA SER A 139 -2.31 9.75 -34.81
C SER A 139 -3.01 9.19 -36.05
N THR A 140 -3.86 8.19 -35.82
CA THR A 140 -4.57 7.45 -36.86
C THR A 140 -6.09 7.40 -36.66
N SER A 141 -6.61 7.81 -35.49
CA SER A 141 -8.05 7.74 -35.19
C SER A 141 -8.95 8.50 -36.16
N ILE A 142 -10.19 8.00 -36.31
CA ILE A 142 -11.23 8.62 -37.15
C ILE A 142 -11.35 10.12 -36.86
N VAL A 143 -11.51 10.47 -35.58
CA VAL A 143 -11.69 11.86 -35.16
C VAL A 143 -10.46 12.71 -35.51
N GLN A 144 -9.24 12.25 -35.23
CA GLN A 144 -8.06 13.05 -35.54
C GLN A 144 -7.81 13.20 -37.05
N ARG A 145 -8.09 12.16 -37.86
CA ARG A 145 -8.04 12.27 -39.33
C ARG A 145 -8.99 13.35 -39.84
N GLU A 146 -10.22 13.40 -39.32
CA GLU A 146 -11.24 14.36 -39.72
C GLU A 146 -10.94 15.79 -39.26
N VAL A 147 -10.58 15.98 -37.99
CA VAL A 147 -10.58 17.33 -37.38
C VAL A 147 -9.19 17.93 -37.18
N VAL A 148 -8.15 17.10 -37.00
CA VAL A 148 -6.77 17.53 -36.75
C VAL A 148 -5.98 17.59 -38.06
N PHE A 149 -5.83 16.45 -38.73
CA PHE A 149 -5.03 16.35 -39.96
C PHE A 149 -5.82 16.76 -41.20
N ARG A 150 -7.16 16.65 -41.14
CA ARG A 150 -8.07 16.91 -42.27
C ARG A 150 -7.65 16.15 -43.52
N THR A 151 -7.34 14.87 -43.34
CA THR A 151 -6.83 13.98 -44.37
C THR A 151 -7.54 12.63 -44.33
N ASP A 152 -7.46 11.87 -45.40
CA ASP A 152 -8.06 10.54 -45.51
C ASP A 152 -7.12 9.45 -44.96
N VAL A 153 -7.54 8.19 -45.09
CA VAL A 153 -6.75 7.02 -44.65
C VAL A 153 -5.41 6.96 -45.39
N GLN A 154 -5.37 7.27 -46.70
CA GLN A 154 -4.12 7.22 -47.45
C GLN A 154 -3.15 8.32 -46.98
N GLY A 155 -3.65 9.52 -46.70
CA GLY A 155 -2.83 10.61 -46.21
C GLY A 155 -2.15 10.31 -44.87
N VAL A 156 -2.81 9.60 -43.95
CA VAL A 156 -2.15 9.16 -42.70
C VAL A 156 -1.18 8.00 -42.89
N ILE A 157 -1.44 7.09 -43.83
CA ILE A 157 -0.47 6.05 -44.23
C ILE A 157 0.79 6.70 -44.79
N ASP A 158 0.64 7.68 -45.68
CA ASP A 158 1.76 8.37 -46.32
C ASP A 158 2.64 9.10 -45.28
N ILE A 159 2.04 9.68 -44.23
CA ILE A 159 2.79 10.29 -43.10
C ILE A 159 3.63 9.23 -42.38
N ALA A 160 3.04 8.09 -42.04
CA ALA A 160 3.72 7.01 -41.32
C ALA A 160 4.89 6.44 -42.14
N VAL A 161 4.64 6.11 -43.40
CA VAL A 161 5.62 5.54 -44.34
C VAL A 161 6.75 6.53 -44.64
N ALA A 162 6.42 7.81 -44.85
CA ALA A 162 7.43 8.85 -45.04
C ALA A 162 8.33 9.00 -43.80
N GLY A 163 7.73 8.99 -42.60
CA GLY A 163 8.47 8.99 -41.34
C GLY A 163 9.41 7.79 -41.21
N ALA A 164 8.94 6.59 -41.56
CA ALA A 164 9.76 5.38 -41.53
C ALA A 164 10.96 5.47 -42.49
N HIS A 165 10.77 5.98 -43.70
CA HIS A 165 11.86 6.22 -44.64
C HIS A 165 12.86 7.27 -44.13
N MET A 166 12.36 8.35 -43.52
CA MET A 166 13.21 9.38 -42.89
C MET A 166 14.05 8.80 -41.75
N CYS A 167 13.46 7.93 -40.91
CA CYS A 167 14.19 7.22 -39.85
C CYS A 167 15.32 6.35 -40.43
N LYS A 168 15.07 5.54 -41.47
CA LYS A 168 16.13 4.73 -42.13
C LYS A 168 17.23 5.61 -42.72
N ALA A 169 16.87 6.74 -43.32
CA ALA A 169 17.82 7.71 -43.86
C ALA A 169 18.63 8.43 -42.76
N ALA A 170 18.05 8.64 -41.58
CA ALA A 170 18.72 9.23 -40.42
C ALA A 170 19.66 8.23 -39.73
N GLU A 171 19.26 6.95 -39.62
CA GLU A 171 20.13 5.89 -39.11
C GLU A 171 21.42 5.78 -39.93
N ALA A 172 21.30 5.81 -41.25
CA ALA A 172 22.45 5.75 -42.17
C ALA A 172 23.44 6.93 -42.03
N ARG A 173 23.05 8.01 -41.32
CA ARG A 173 23.88 9.21 -41.08
C ARG A 173 24.57 9.20 -39.70
N LEU A 174 24.26 8.26 -38.81
CA LEU A 174 24.91 8.14 -37.51
C LEU A 174 26.41 7.87 -37.67
N GLN A 175 27.23 8.54 -36.86
CA GLN A 175 28.68 8.52 -37.02
C GLN A 175 29.37 7.58 -36.03
N HIS A 176 28.72 7.26 -34.91
CA HIS A 176 29.34 6.57 -33.78
C HIS A 176 28.85 5.12 -33.58
N GLY A 177 28.23 4.52 -34.60
CA GLY A 177 27.94 3.08 -34.62
C GLY A 177 26.79 2.63 -33.72
N THR A 178 25.84 3.50 -33.40
CA THR A 178 24.63 3.16 -32.63
C THR A 178 23.78 2.11 -33.36
N THR A 179 23.43 1.03 -32.68
CA THR A 179 22.45 0.05 -33.19
C THR A 179 21.03 0.54 -32.93
N VAL A 180 20.26 0.81 -33.99
CA VAL A 180 18.91 1.34 -33.86
C VAL A 180 17.87 0.22 -33.92
N TYR A 181 16.90 0.21 -33.02
CA TYR A 181 15.68 -0.59 -33.15
C TYR A 181 14.50 0.35 -33.40
N TYR A 182 13.44 -0.18 -34.03
CA TYR A 182 12.30 0.63 -34.41
C TYR A 182 11.05 0.24 -33.65
N GLU A 183 10.33 1.26 -33.19
CA GLU A 183 8.95 1.13 -32.72
C GLU A 183 8.05 2.03 -33.55
N TYR A 184 6.88 1.53 -33.94
CA TYR A 184 5.82 2.32 -34.56
C TYR A 184 4.52 2.24 -33.77
N SER A 185 3.92 3.39 -33.52
CA SER A 185 2.58 3.52 -32.93
C SER A 185 1.59 4.19 -33.89
N PRO A 186 0.51 3.52 -34.31
CA PRO A 186 -0.69 4.19 -34.77
C PRO A 186 -1.38 4.85 -33.56
N GLU A 187 -0.98 6.07 -33.21
CA GLU A 187 -1.50 6.76 -32.02
C GLU A 187 -3.03 6.94 -32.12
N SER A 188 -3.69 6.93 -30.96
CA SER A 188 -5.15 6.82 -30.84
C SER A 188 -5.69 5.54 -31.51
N TYR A 189 -4.96 4.42 -31.37
CA TYR A 189 -5.32 3.13 -31.97
C TYR A 189 -6.74 2.68 -31.60
N THR A 190 -7.14 2.84 -30.34
CA THR A 190 -8.51 2.51 -29.89
C THR A 190 -9.61 3.33 -30.56
N GLY A 191 -9.27 4.47 -31.17
CA GLY A 191 -10.16 5.30 -31.98
C GLY A 191 -10.04 5.04 -33.50
N THR A 192 -9.34 3.98 -33.90
CA THR A 192 -9.00 3.64 -35.30
C THR A 192 -9.65 2.32 -35.68
N GLU A 193 -10.11 2.22 -36.93
CA GLU A 193 -10.59 0.97 -37.50
C GLU A 193 -9.45 -0.06 -37.58
N LEU A 194 -9.70 -1.32 -37.20
CA LEU A 194 -8.63 -2.33 -37.12
C LEU A 194 -7.98 -2.60 -38.49
N GLU A 195 -8.79 -2.60 -39.55
CA GLU A 195 -8.34 -2.76 -40.92
C GLU A 195 -7.44 -1.60 -41.36
N VAL A 196 -7.71 -0.39 -40.89
CA VAL A 196 -6.87 0.79 -41.15
C VAL A 196 -5.58 0.72 -40.33
N ALA A 197 -5.66 0.38 -39.04
CA ALA A 197 -4.50 0.25 -38.19
C ALA A 197 -3.51 -0.80 -38.71
N VAL A 198 -4.00 -1.99 -39.12
CA VAL A 198 -3.14 -3.05 -39.68
C VAL A 198 -2.57 -2.66 -41.04
N GLN A 199 -3.33 -1.94 -41.88
CA GLN A 199 -2.83 -1.45 -43.16
C GLN A 199 -1.66 -0.47 -42.96
N ILE A 200 -1.78 0.46 -42.01
CA ILE A 200 -0.72 1.42 -41.68
C ILE A 200 0.50 0.69 -41.11
N CYS A 201 0.30 -0.19 -40.12
CA CYS A 201 1.40 -0.94 -39.49
C CYS A 201 2.14 -1.80 -40.52
N ASN A 202 1.42 -2.55 -41.36
CA ASN A 202 2.05 -3.37 -42.39
C ASN A 202 2.82 -2.51 -43.39
N ALA A 203 2.31 -1.35 -43.80
CA ALA A 203 3.05 -0.45 -44.69
C ALA A 203 4.34 0.08 -44.05
N VAL A 204 4.35 0.35 -42.75
CA VAL A 204 5.57 0.73 -42.01
C VAL A 204 6.54 -0.46 -41.88
N LEU A 205 6.04 -1.67 -41.64
CA LEU A 205 6.86 -2.89 -41.56
C LEU A 205 7.58 -3.19 -42.88
N GLU A 206 6.97 -2.91 -44.03
CA GLU A 206 7.63 -3.04 -45.34
C GLU A 206 8.80 -2.06 -45.52
N VAL A 207 8.86 -0.97 -44.75
CA VAL A 207 9.99 -0.01 -44.78
C VAL A 207 11.06 -0.39 -43.75
N PHE A 208 10.64 -0.79 -42.55
CA PHE A 208 11.58 -1.16 -41.49
C PHE A 208 12.19 -2.55 -41.68
N GLU A 209 11.53 -3.44 -42.43
CA GLU A 209 12.00 -4.77 -42.81
C GLU A 209 12.42 -5.60 -41.58
N PRO A 210 11.46 -6.01 -40.72
CA PRO A 210 11.75 -6.78 -39.52
C PRO A 210 12.45 -8.11 -39.87
N THR A 211 13.36 -8.54 -39.00
CA THR A 211 14.08 -9.82 -39.12
C THR A 211 14.20 -10.50 -37.75
N PRO A 212 14.54 -11.80 -37.69
CA PRO A 212 14.72 -12.50 -36.41
C PRO A 212 15.78 -11.85 -35.51
N GLU A 213 16.84 -11.29 -36.10
CA GLU A 213 17.94 -10.61 -35.40
C GLU A 213 17.61 -9.14 -35.06
N ARG A 214 16.71 -8.52 -35.81
CA ARG A 214 16.33 -7.11 -35.65
C ARG A 214 14.82 -6.95 -35.83
N LYS A 215 14.10 -7.35 -34.78
CA LYS A 215 12.65 -7.24 -34.71
C LYS A 215 12.19 -5.80 -34.63
N VAL A 216 10.98 -5.53 -35.15
CA VAL A 216 10.32 -4.22 -35.06
C VAL A 216 9.21 -4.29 -34.03
N ILE A 217 9.08 -3.23 -33.23
CA ILE A 217 8.00 -3.11 -32.25
C ILE A 217 6.81 -2.43 -32.93
N VAL A 218 5.62 -3.04 -32.83
CA VAL A 218 4.35 -2.39 -33.17
C VAL A 218 3.61 -2.18 -31.86
N ASN A 219 3.49 -0.93 -31.45
CA ASN A 219 2.84 -0.56 -30.20
C ASN A 219 1.42 -0.08 -30.45
N LEU A 220 0.44 -0.66 -29.75
CA LEU A 220 -0.98 -0.40 -29.96
C LEU A 220 -1.58 0.33 -28.74
N PRO A 221 -1.50 1.67 -28.70
CA PRO A 221 -1.90 2.41 -27.51
C PRO A 221 -3.42 2.51 -27.35
N ALA A 222 -3.91 2.27 -26.14
CA ALA A 222 -5.22 2.81 -25.74
C ALA A 222 -5.02 4.25 -25.24
N THR A 223 -4.64 5.15 -26.16
CA THR A 223 -4.37 6.58 -25.87
C THR A 223 -5.51 7.23 -25.09
N VAL A 224 -6.73 6.84 -25.45
CA VAL A 224 -7.90 6.96 -24.59
C VAL A 224 -8.48 5.55 -24.41
N GLU A 225 -8.80 5.19 -23.18
CA GLU A 225 -9.49 3.94 -22.89
C GLU A 225 -10.97 4.09 -23.32
N MET A 226 -11.35 3.54 -24.50
CA MET A 226 -12.67 3.79 -25.10
C MET A 226 -13.72 2.69 -24.84
N ALA A 227 -13.28 1.48 -24.54
CA ALA A 227 -14.14 0.30 -24.39
C ALA A 227 -13.77 -0.51 -23.14
N THR A 228 -14.47 -1.61 -22.88
CA THR A 228 -14.08 -2.57 -21.83
C THR A 228 -12.83 -3.36 -22.24
N PRO A 229 -12.03 -3.86 -21.30
CA PRO A 229 -10.72 -4.45 -21.60
C PRO A 229 -10.79 -5.71 -22.47
N ASN A 230 -11.91 -6.44 -22.45
CA ASN A 230 -12.13 -7.58 -23.34
C ASN A 230 -12.21 -7.18 -24.83
N VAL A 231 -12.70 -5.97 -25.14
CA VAL A 231 -12.75 -5.45 -26.52
C VAL A 231 -11.36 -5.05 -26.98
N TYR A 232 -10.56 -4.46 -26.09
CA TYR A 232 -9.15 -4.20 -26.37
C TYR A 232 -8.40 -5.51 -26.61
N ALA A 233 -8.57 -6.52 -25.76
CA ALA A 233 -7.96 -7.85 -25.97
C ALA A 233 -8.39 -8.52 -27.29
N ASP A 234 -9.68 -8.46 -27.66
CA ASP A 234 -10.14 -8.92 -28.98
C ASP A 234 -9.41 -8.20 -30.11
N SER A 235 -9.22 -6.87 -29.99
CA SER A 235 -8.50 -6.08 -30.98
C SER A 235 -7.01 -6.46 -31.08
N ILE A 236 -6.36 -6.75 -29.94
CA ILE A 236 -4.96 -7.17 -29.90
C ILE A 236 -4.79 -8.55 -30.54
N GLU A 237 -5.67 -9.51 -30.20
CA GLU A 237 -5.62 -10.84 -30.81
C GLU A 237 -5.88 -10.76 -32.32
N TRP A 238 -6.82 -9.91 -32.74
CA TRP A 238 -7.06 -9.65 -34.15
C TRP A 238 -5.82 -9.07 -34.83
N MET A 239 -5.22 -8.02 -34.28
CA MET A 239 -3.99 -7.41 -34.84
C MET A 239 -2.85 -8.42 -34.91
N SER A 240 -2.63 -9.21 -33.84
CA SER A 240 -1.62 -10.26 -33.81
C SER A 240 -1.80 -11.30 -34.92
N ARG A 241 -3.05 -11.56 -35.37
CA ARG A 241 -3.34 -12.51 -36.47
C ARG A 241 -3.17 -11.90 -37.86
N HIS A 242 -3.17 -10.57 -38.00
CA HIS A 242 -3.23 -9.88 -39.29
C HIS A 242 -1.99 -9.01 -39.60
N LEU A 243 -1.11 -8.77 -38.63
CA LEU A 243 0.19 -8.14 -38.87
C LEU A 243 1.08 -9.03 -39.75
N ALA A 244 1.70 -8.43 -40.75
CA ALA A 244 2.73 -9.07 -41.56
C ALA A 244 3.98 -9.35 -40.73
N HIS A 245 4.76 -10.37 -41.13
CA HIS A 245 6.02 -10.73 -40.47
C HIS A 245 5.87 -10.93 -38.94
N ARG A 246 4.73 -11.49 -38.49
CA ARG A 246 4.34 -11.53 -37.07
C ARG A 246 5.42 -12.15 -36.17
N GLU A 247 6.16 -13.13 -36.66
CA GLU A 247 7.28 -13.79 -35.96
C GLU A 247 8.43 -12.84 -35.62
N ASP A 248 8.62 -11.79 -36.43
CA ASP A 248 9.68 -10.78 -36.32
C ASP A 248 9.15 -9.43 -35.81
N VAL A 249 7.88 -9.41 -35.38
CA VAL A 249 7.26 -8.27 -34.71
C VAL A 249 7.16 -8.53 -33.21
N ILE A 250 7.49 -7.51 -32.42
CA ILE A 250 7.19 -7.45 -30.99
C ILE A 250 5.92 -6.63 -30.85
N LEU A 251 4.80 -7.27 -30.51
CA LEU A 251 3.54 -6.56 -30.33
C LEU A 251 3.48 -5.95 -28.92
N SER A 252 3.49 -4.62 -28.83
CA SER A 252 3.49 -3.85 -27.58
C SER A 252 2.10 -3.29 -27.24
N LEU A 253 1.79 -3.24 -25.95
CA LEU A 253 0.58 -2.61 -25.40
C LEU A 253 0.95 -1.33 -24.67
N HIS A 254 0.19 -0.27 -24.86
CA HIS A 254 0.33 0.98 -24.11
C HIS A 254 -1.05 1.50 -23.66
N PRO A 255 -1.68 0.88 -22.64
CA PRO A 255 -3.02 1.25 -22.23
C PRO A 255 -3.01 2.40 -21.21
N HIS A 256 -3.78 3.46 -21.50
CA HIS A 256 -4.17 4.47 -20.50
C HIS A 256 -5.42 4.02 -19.72
N ASN A 257 -5.81 4.79 -18.70
CA ASN A 257 -6.74 4.35 -17.66
C ASN A 257 -8.06 5.15 -17.57
N ASP A 258 -8.56 5.73 -18.67
CA ASP A 258 -9.72 6.65 -18.64
C ASP A 258 -11.01 6.03 -18.09
N ARG A 259 -11.15 4.70 -18.14
CA ARG A 259 -12.29 3.93 -17.62
C ARG A 259 -11.91 3.09 -16.39
N GLY A 260 -10.70 3.27 -15.86
CA GLY A 260 -10.20 2.58 -14.69
C GLY A 260 -9.87 1.11 -14.91
N THR A 261 -9.60 0.68 -16.15
CA THR A 261 -9.35 -0.73 -16.48
C THR A 261 -8.04 -0.99 -17.24
N ALA A 262 -7.04 -0.09 -17.18
CA ALA A 262 -5.76 -0.23 -17.88
C ALA A 262 -5.01 -1.53 -17.53
N VAL A 263 -4.96 -1.90 -16.24
CA VAL A 263 -4.32 -3.15 -15.77
C VAL A 263 -5.01 -4.37 -16.41
N ALA A 264 -6.34 -4.39 -16.43
CA ALA A 264 -7.09 -5.46 -17.08
C ALA A 264 -6.88 -5.46 -18.60
N ALA A 265 -6.82 -4.29 -19.24
CA ALA A 265 -6.55 -4.20 -20.68
C ALA A 265 -5.17 -4.78 -21.04
N ALA A 266 -4.15 -4.50 -20.21
CA ALA A 266 -2.81 -5.03 -20.36
C ALA A 266 -2.76 -6.56 -20.17
N GLU A 267 -3.31 -7.09 -19.07
CA GLU A 267 -3.30 -8.54 -18.81
C GLU A 267 -4.08 -9.34 -19.87
N LEU A 268 -5.28 -8.87 -20.25
CA LEU A 268 -6.09 -9.53 -21.27
C LEU A 268 -5.44 -9.39 -22.67
N GLY A 269 -4.86 -8.23 -22.98
CA GLY A 269 -4.09 -8.00 -24.20
C GLY A 269 -2.85 -8.88 -24.28
N TYR A 270 -2.18 -9.13 -23.16
CA TYR A 270 -1.04 -10.05 -23.11
C TYR A 270 -1.47 -11.49 -23.38
N MET A 271 -2.57 -11.94 -22.75
CA MET A 271 -3.18 -13.24 -23.08
C MET A 271 -3.65 -13.34 -24.54
N ALA A 272 -4.00 -12.21 -25.16
CA ALA A 272 -4.35 -12.12 -26.58
C ALA A 272 -3.17 -12.28 -27.54
N GLY A 273 -1.93 -12.29 -27.04
CA GLY A 273 -0.73 -12.56 -27.83
C GLY A 273 0.15 -11.34 -28.05
N ALA A 274 0.05 -10.31 -27.21
CA ALA A 274 1.09 -9.30 -27.12
C ALA A 274 2.38 -9.87 -26.51
N ASP A 275 3.50 -9.23 -26.78
CA ASP A 275 4.84 -9.65 -26.35
C ASP A 275 5.44 -8.68 -25.30
N ARG A 276 4.95 -7.43 -25.30
CA ARG A 276 5.52 -6.30 -24.56
C ARG A 276 4.46 -5.38 -23.99
N ILE A 277 4.76 -4.72 -22.86
CA ILE A 277 3.87 -3.76 -22.21
C ILE A 277 4.66 -2.51 -21.82
N GLU A 278 4.13 -1.35 -22.21
CA GLU A 278 4.58 -0.03 -21.81
C GLU A 278 3.69 0.54 -20.70
N GLY A 279 4.31 1.13 -19.68
CA GLY A 279 3.60 1.77 -18.58
C GLY A 279 4.50 2.60 -17.69
N CYS A 280 3.94 3.06 -16.57
CA CYS A 280 4.68 3.81 -15.55
C CYS A 280 4.57 3.13 -14.19
N LEU A 281 5.53 3.38 -13.32
CA LEU A 281 5.43 3.01 -11.91
C LEU A 281 4.25 3.76 -11.25
N PHE A 282 3.40 3.02 -10.54
CA PHE A 282 2.18 3.53 -9.90
C PHE A 282 1.19 4.22 -10.86
N GLY A 283 1.27 3.91 -12.15
CA GLY A 283 0.32 4.38 -13.15
C GLY A 283 0.38 5.88 -13.40
N ASN A 284 1.55 6.53 -13.25
CA ASN A 284 1.70 7.92 -13.68
C ASN A 284 1.52 8.06 -15.21
N GLY A 285 1.16 9.26 -15.67
CA GLY A 285 0.95 9.54 -17.10
C GLY A 285 -0.22 10.47 -17.33
N GLU A 286 -0.51 10.73 -18.59
CA GLU A 286 -1.53 11.70 -19.00
C GLU A 286 -2.92 11.39 -18.40
N ARG A 287 -3.57 12.42 -17.82
CA ARG A 287 -4.95 12.41 -17.27
C ARG A 287 -5.16 11.39 -16.14
N THR A 288 -5.51 10.16 -16.51
CA THR A 288 -5.80 9.04 -15.61
C THR A 288 -4.61 8.11 -15.45
N GLY A 289 -3.53 8.37 -16.20
CA GLY A 289 -2.29 7.62 -16.12
C GLY A 289 -2.15 6.53 -17.17
N ASN A 290 -0.91 6.05 -17.30
CA ASN A 290 -0.63 4.78 -17.96
C ASN A 290 -1.02 3.61 -17.08
N VAL A 291 -0.95 2.40 -17.63
CA VAL A 291 -1.00 1.18 -16.82
C VAL A 291 0.10 1.17 -15.77
N ASP A 292 -0.25 0.74 -14.56
CA ASP A 292 0.66 0.62 -13.43
C ASP A 292 1.54 -0.62 -13.56
N LEU A 293 2.83 -0.43 -13.81
CA LEU A 293 3.82 -1.50 -13.91
C LEU A 293 4.06 -2.22 -12.58
N VAL A 294 3.91 -1.53 -11.44
CA VAL A 294 4.04 -2.17 -10.12
C VAL A 294 2.85 -3.11 -9.90
N ALA A 295 1.64 -2.67 -10.26
CA ALA A 295 0.47 -3.53 -10.18
C ALA A 295 0.59 -4.78 -11.07
N LEU A 296 1.04 -4.62 -12.33
CA LEU A 296 1.24 -5.76 -13.22
C LEU A 296 2.32 -6.73 -12.71
N GLY A 297 3.47 -6.22 -12.25
CA GLY A 297 4.53 -7.06 -11.69
C GLY A 297 4.07 -7.86 -10.47
N MET A 298 3.38 -7.22 -9.53
CA MET A 298 2.85 -7.90 -8.34
C MET A 298 1.70 -8.87 -8.65
N ASN A 299 0.89 -8.59 -9.68
CA ASN A 299 -0.14 -9.52 -10.13
C ASN A 299 0.48 -10.81 -10.67
N LEU A 300 1.64 -10.76 -11.34
CA LEU A 300 2.39 -11.97 -11.72
C LEU A 300 2.98 -12.68 -10.49
N PHE A 301 3.67 -11.93 -9.63
CA PHE A 301 4.33 -12.46 -8.44
C PHE A 301 3.36 -13.25 -7.55
N THR A 302 2.18 -12.70 -7.27
CA THR A 302 1.17 -13.35 -6.42
C THR A 302 0.49 -14.56 -7.08
N GLN A 303 0.71 -14.78 -8.38
CA GLN A 303 0.30 -16.00 -9.09
C GLN A 303 1.46 -17.00 -9.26
N GLY A 304 2.62 -16.76 -8.63
CA GLY A 304 3.79 -17.64 -8.69
C GLY A 304 4.57 -17.52 -9.99
N ILE A 305 4.49 -16.39 -10.68
CA ILE A 305 5.21 -16.08 -11.91
C ILE A 305 6.23 -14.99 -11.58
N ASP A 306 7.51 -15.25 -11.87
CA ASP A 306 8.55 -14.24 -11.72
C ASP A 306 8.29 -13.06 -12.68
N PRO A 307 8.10 -11.83 -12.17
CA PRO A 307 7.87 -10.66 -13.02
C PRO A 307 9.16 -10.16 -13.70
N GLU A 308 10.33 -10.70 -13.35
CA GLU A 308 11.66 -10.30 -13.83
C GLU A 308 12.00 -8.83 -13.49
N VAL A 309 11.33 -8.26 -12.47
CA VAL A 309 11.61 -6.96 -11.87
C VAL A 309 11.58 -7.06 -10.35
N ASP A 310 12.51 -6.37 -9.68
CA ASP A 310 12.64 -6.39 -8.23
C ASP A 310 11.66 -5.41 -7.56
N LEU A 311 10.73 -5.97 -6.77
CA LEU A 311 9.72 -5.26 -5.98
C LEU A 311 9.86 -5.58 -4.48
N SER A 312 11.03 -6.08 -4.06
CA SER A 312 11.28 -6.51 -2.68
C SER A 312 11.32 -5.36 -1.66
N ASP A 313 11.49 -4.11 -2.09
CA ASP A 313 11.31 -2.90 -1.27
C ASP A 313 10.40 -1.90 -1.99
N ILE A 314 9.09 -2.17 -1.94
CA ILE A 314 8.09 -1.33 -2.61
C ILE A 314 8.01 0.09 -2.01
N ASP A 315 8.43 0.28 -0.76
CA ASP A 315 8.46 1.59 -0.11
C ASP A 315 9.63 2.45 -0.59
N GLN A 316 10.78 1.87 -0.92
CA GLN A 316 11.84 2.57 -1.64
C GLN A 316 11.35 3.00 -3.03
N VAL A 317 10.68 2.13 -3.77
CA VAL A 317 10.12 2.46 -5.09
C VAL A 317 9.11 3.60 -4.95
N LYS A 318 8.14 3.48 -4.02
CA LYS A 318 7.16 4.53 -3.71
C LYS A 318 7.81 5.88 -3.41
N ARG A 319 8.74 5.94 -2.46
CA ARG A 319 9.41 7.19 -2.05
C ARG A 319 10.15 7.85 -3.22
N THR A 320 10.85 7.08 -4.03
CA THR A 320 11.57 7.61 -5.19
C THR A 320 10.60 8.12 -6.25
N VAL A 321 9.52 7.38 -6.53
CA VAL A 321 8.50 7.82 -7.50
C VAL A 321 7.79 9.09 -7.03
N GLU A 322 7.41 9.19 -5.75
CA GLU A 322 6.80 10.40 -5.19
C GLU A 322 7.77 11.60 -5.24
N TYR A 323 9.06 11.38 -4.95
CA TYR A 323 10.09 12.41 -5.10
C TYR A 323 10.25 12.87 -6.56
N CYS A 324 10.33 11.94 -7.51
CA CYS A 324 10.51 12.27 -8.93
C CYS A 324 9.26 12.97 -9.51
N ASN A 325 8.08 12.42 -9.24
CA ASN A 325 6.82 12.89 -9.81
C ASN A 325 6.23 14.10 -9.08
N GLN A 326 6.63 14.34 -7.82
CA GLN A 326 5.98 15.33 -6.94
C GLN A 326 4.45 15.10 -6.82
N LEU A 327 4.03 13.84 -6.94
CA LEU A 327 2.66 13.38 -6.80
C LEU A 327 2.63 12.18 -5.84
N PRO A 328 1.68 12.14 -4.87
CA PRO A 328 1.60 11.04 -3.92
C PRO A 328 1.04 9.78 -4.59
N VAL A 329 1.48 8.62 -4.12
CA VAL A 329 0.82 7.34 -4.41
C VAL A 329 -0.45 7.24 -3.55
N PRO A 330 -1.64 7.07 -4.14
CA PRO A 330 -2.89 7.01 -3.38
C PRO A 330 -2.88 5.91 -2.31
N GLU A 331 -3.58 6.14 -1.19
CA GLU A 331 -3.57 5.23 -0.02
C GLU A 331 -4.16 3.85 -0.33
N ARG A 332 -4.88 3.71 -1.43
CA ARG A 332 -5.47 2.46 -1.92
C ARG A 332 -4.87 1.97 -3.23
N GLN A 333 -3.75 2.55 -3.68
CA GLN A 333 -3.02 2.03 -4.83
C GLN A 333 -2.65 0.57 -4.56
N PRO A 334 -2.99 -0.38 -5.45
CA PRO A 334 -2.65 -1.77 -5.27
C PRO A 334 -1.18 -1.94 -4.85
N TRP A 335 -0.96 -2.83 -3.88
CA TRP A 335 0.35 -3.23 -3.37
C TRP A 335 1.14 -2.20 -2.54
N ALA A 336 1.12 -0.91 -2.88
CA ALA A 336 1.96 0.11 -2.23
C ALA A 336 1.18 1.16 -1.40
N GLY A 337 -0.13 1.28 -1.61
CA GLY A 337 -0.97 2.22 -0.87
C GLY A 337 -0.90 1.97 0.63
N ASP A 338 -0.97 3.03 1.45
CA ASP A 338 -0.77 2.92 2.90
C ASP A 338 -1.81 2.03 3.61
N LEU A 339 -2.97 1.79 2.99
CA LEU A 339 -4.07 1.03 3.59
C LEU A 339 -4.22 -0.39 3.06
N VAL A 340 -3.37 -0.84 2.13
CA VAL A 340 -3.60 -2.11 1.40
C VAL A 340 -3.28 -3.36 2.22
N TYR A 341 -2.46 -3.24 3.27
CA TYR A 341 -2.17 -4.31 4.22
C TYR A 341 -2.77 -4.05 5.61
N THR A 342 -3.83 -3.24 5.66
CA THR A 342 -4.47 -2.81 6.90
C THR A 342 -5.84 -3.45 7.05
N ALA A 343 -6.07 -4.13 8.19
CA ALA A 343 -7.37 -4.72 8.51
C ALA A 343 -8.08 -3.94 9.63
N PHE A 344 -9.14 -3.22 9.29
CA PHE A 344 -9.96 -2.47 10.27
C PHE A 344 -11.03 -3.32 10.96
N SER A 345 -11.47 -4.41 10.32
CA SER A 345 -12.51 -5.29 10.87
C SER A 345 -11.91 -6.27 11.87
N GLY A 346 -12.43 -6.28 13.12
CA GLY A 346 -11.98 -7.24 14.13
C GLY A 346 -12.13 -8.72 13.72
N SER A 347 -13.14 -9.02 12.88
CA SER A 347 -13.29 -10.37 12.32
C SER A 347 -12.23 -10.71 11.27
N HIS A 348 -11.74 -9.74 10.51
CA HIS A 348 -10.64 -9.94 9.58
C HIS A 348 -9.32 -10.10 10.34
N GLN A 349 -9.10 -9.29 11.38
CA GLN A 349 -7.92 -9.39 12.26
C GLN A 349 -7.82 -10.78 12.92
N ASP A 350 -8.94 -11.31 13.46
CA ASP A 350 -8.98 -12.66 14.03
C ASP A 350 -8.66 -13.76 13.00
N ALA A 351 -9.18 -13.64 11.77
CA ALA A 351 -8.90 -14.59 10.70
C ALA A 351 -7.44 -14.52 10.20
N ILE A 352 -6.87 -13.31 10.07
CA ILE A 352 -5.46 -13.10 9.73
C ILE A 352 -4.57 -13.74 10.80
N LYS A 353 -4.84 -13.46 12.07
CA LYS A 353 -4.11 -14.07 13.20
C LYS A 353 -4.12 -15.59 13.12
N LYS A 354 -5.28 -16.21 12.92
CA LYS A 354 -5.41 -17.67 12.76
C LYS A 354 -4.66 -18.20 11.53
N GLY A 355 -4.64 -17.46 10.44
CA GLY A 355 -3.85 -17.78 9.25
C GLY A 355 -2.36 -17.82 9.55
N LEU A 356 -1.84 -16.80 10.24
CA LEU A 356 -0.43 -16.71 10.63
C LEU A 356 -0.04 -17.84 11.61
N GLU A 357 -0.85 -18.10 12.64
CA GLU A 357 -0.62 -19.22 13.57
C GLU A 357 -0.61 -20.58 12.85
N ALA A 358 -1.47 -20.76 11.84
CA ALA A 358 -1.51 -21.98 11.03
C ALA A 358 -0.28 -22.13 10.12
N LEU A 359 0.24 -21.03 9.58
CA LEU A 359 1.50 -21.01 8.81
C LEU A 359 2.67 -21.47 9.67
N GLU A 360 2.83 -20.92 10.88
CA GLU A 360 3.88 -21.30 11.82
C GLU A 360 3.80 -22.78 12.21
N ALA A 361 2.59 -23.27 12.52
CA ALA A 361 2.37 -24.67 12.85
C ALA A 361 2.71 -25.60 11.67
N ARG A 362 2.40 -25.21 10.43
CA ARG A 362 2.75 -25.99 9.23
C ARG A 362 4.26 -25.99 8.99
N ALA A 363 4.92 -24.83 9.09
CA ALA A 363 6.38 -24.73 8.96
C ALA A 363 7.10 -25.63 9.98
N ALA A 364 6.65 -25.63 11.24
CA ALA A 364 7.17 -26.52 12.28
C ALA A 364 6.93 -28.02 11.98
N ALA A 365 5.77 -28.37 11.44
CA ALA A 365 5.45 -29.75 11.07
C ALA A 365 6.27 -30.26 9.87
N GLU A 366 6.61 -29.37 8.93
CA GLU A 366 7.42 -29.67 7.73
C GLU A 366 8.93 -29.53 7.99
N GLY A 367 9.34 -28.90 9.09
CA GLY A 367 10.75 -28.71 9.46
C GLY A 367 11.47 -27.65 8.62
N VAL A 368 10.74 -26.65 8.13
CA VAL A 368 11.24 -25.55 7.27
C VAL A 368 10.96 -24.18 7.90
N GLY A 369 11.49 -23.10 7.32
CA GLY A 369 11.17 -21.74 7.73
C GLY A 369 9.72 -21.37 7.40
N VAL A 370 9.16 -20.36 8.09
CA VAL A 370 7.81 -19.85 7.75
C VAL A 370 7.76 -19.22 6.36
N ASP A 371 8.90 -18.69 5.89
CA ASP A 371 9.05 -18.09 4.57
C ASP A 371 9.12 -19.17 3.45
N ASP A 372 9.34 -20.44 3.81
CA ASP A 372 9.42 -21.56 2.86
C ASP A 372 8.07 -22.26 2.64
N VAL A 373 7.00 -21.84 3.34
CA VAL A 373 5.67 -22.46 3.22
C VAL A 373 4.70 -21.60 2.41
N VAL A 374 3.85 -22.24 1.62
CA VAL A 374 2.90 -21.54 0.72
C VAL A 374 1.99 -20.56 1.46
N TRP A 375 2.09 -19.26 1.18
CA TRP A 375 1.26 -18.24 1.81
C TRP A 375 -0.24 -18.59 1.81
N ALA A 376 -0.86 -18.55 3.00
CA ALA A 376 -2.25 -18.96 3.19
C ALA A 376 -2.94 -18.17 4.32
N VAL A 377 -2.88 -16.85 4.26
CA VAL A 377 -3.51 -15.95 5.24
C VAL A 377 -4.78 -15.32 4.66
N PRO A 378 -5.94 -15.43 5.33
CA PRO A 378 -7.16 -14.77 4.87
C PRO A 378 -6.97 -13.26 4.71
N TYR A 379 -7.58 -12.67 3.67
CA TYR A 379 -7.60 -11.22 3.38
C TYR A 379 -6.27 -10.57 2.96
N LEU A 380 -5.13 -11.25 3.12
CA LEU A 380 -3.83 -10.75 2.65
C LEU A 380 -3.40 -11.55 1.41
N PRO A 381 -3.32 -10.94 0.22
CA PRO A 381 -3.01 -11.66 -1.02
C PRO A 381 -1.53 -12.09 -1.13
N VAL A 382 -0.65 -11.48 -0.35
CA VAL A 382 0.79 -11.68 -0.30
C VAL A 382 1.28 -11.52 1.13
N ASP A 383 2.42 -12.10 1.51
CA ASP A 383 3.09 -11.70 2.74
C ASP A 383 3.65 -10.28 2.53
N PRO A 384 3.22 -9.26 3.30
CA PRO A 384 3.76 -7.91 3.15
C PRO A 384 5.28 -7.86 3.29
N LYS A 385 5.91 -8.80 4.02
CA LYS A 385 7.36 -8.84 4.20
C LYS A 385 8.12 -9.13 2.91
N ASP A 386 7.53 -9.89 1.98
CA ASP A 386 8.16 -10.24 0.70
C ASP A 386 8.45 -9.01 -0.18
N ILE A 387 7.78 -7.90 0.12
CA ILE A 387 7.89 -6.61 -0.59
C ILE A 387 8.32 -5.46 0.32
N GLY A 388 8.92 -5.79 1.47
CA GLY A 388 9.51 -4.80 2.38
C GLY A 388 8.48 -4.05 3.22
N ARG A 389 7.24 -4.55 3.30
CA ARG A 389 6.14 -3.99 4.10
C ARG A 389 5.88 -4.83 5.34
N SER A 390 4.98 -4.34 6.18
CA SER A 390 4.47 -5.09 7.33
C SER A 390 2.95 -5.09 7.32
N TYR A 391 2.36 -6.15 7.87
CA TYR A 391 0.94 -6.16 8.19
C TYR A 391 0.69 -5.23 9.37
N GLU A 392 -0.07 -4.17 9.14
CA GLU A 392 -0.50 -3.28 10.21
C GLU A 392 -1.89 -3.71 10.69
N ALA A 393 -1.90 -4.36 11.85
CA ALA A 393 -3.11 -4.43 12.66
C ALA A 393 -3.37 -3.03 13.22
N VAL A 394 -3.93 -2.14 12.40
CA VAL A 394 -4.39 -0.83 12.86
C VAL A 394 -5.62 -1.07 13.72
N ILE A 395 -5.37 -1.29 15.00
CA ILE A 395 -6.40 -1.34 16.03
C ILE A 395 -6.76 0.12 16.34
N ARG A 396 -7.51 0.74 15.44
CA ARG A 396 -8.21 1.99 15.76
C ARG A 396 -9.41 1.61 16.59
N VAL A 397 -9.42 1.94 17.87
CA VAL A 397 -10.61 1.74 18.69
C VAL A 397 -11.58 2.88 18.40
N ASN A 398 -12.56 2.62 17.53
CA ASN A 398 -13.74 3.47 17.34
C ASN A 398 -14.98 2.79 17.94
N SER A 399 -16.15 3.43 17.87
CA SER A 399 -17.41 2.89 18.43
C SER A 399 -17.85 1.53 17.86
N GLN A 400 -17.19 1.05 16.78
CA GLN A 400 -17.41 -0.28 16.19
C GLN A 400 -16.30 -1.30 16.48
N SER A 401 -15.19 -0.87 17.07
CA SER A 401 -14.02 -1.69 17.29
C SER A 401 -14.18 -2.48 18.58
N GLY A 402 -14.38 -3.79 18.43
CA GLY A 402 -14.74 -4.67 19.53
C GLY A 402 -13.67 -4.80 20.62
N LYS A 403 -14.08 -5.41 21.74
CA LYS A 403 -13.32 -5.63 23.00
C LYS A 403 -11.91 -6.22 22.84
N GLY A 404 -11.61 -6.86 21.71
CA GLY A 404 -10.29 -7.45 21.43
C GLY A 404 -9.20 -6.43 21.11
N GLY A 405 -9.56 -5.24 20.62
CA GLY A 405 -8.60 -4.24 20.20
C GLY A 405 -7.81 -3.61 21.36
N VAL A 406 -8.52 -3.15 22.37
CA VAL A 406 -7.95 -2.48 23.56
C VAL A 406 -6.96 -3.39 24.30
N ALA A 407 -7.32 -4.65 24.50
CA ALA A 407 -6.49 -5.62 25.22
C ALA A 407 -5.19 -5.94 24.47
N TYR A 408 -5.25 -6.03 23.14
CA TYR A 408 -4.06 -6.27 22.32
C TYR A 408 -3.07 -5.10 22.40
N LEU A 409 -3.55 -3.86 22.32
CA LEU A 409 -2.70 -2.67 22.40
C LEU A 409 -1.99 -2.56 23.74
N LEU A 410 -2.70 -2.75 24.86
CA LEU A 410 -2.08 -2.75 26.20
C LEU A 410 -1.06 -3.87 26.38
N LYS A 411 -1.30 -5.05 25.79
CA LYS A 411 -0.34 -6.15 25.84
C LYS A 411 0.90 -5.89 25.00
N THR A 412 0.72 -5.34 23.79
CA THR A 412 1.81 -5.16 22.82
C THR A 412 2.67 -3.95 23.17
N ASP A 413 2.04 -2.82 23.47
CA ASP A 413 2.75 -1.54 23.61
C ASP A 413 3.16 -1.26 25.06
N HIS A 414 2.46 -1.86 26.02
CA HIS A 414 2.68 -1.63 27.45
C HIS A 414 2.95 -2.90 28.25
N ALA A 415 3.07 -4.07 27.61
CA ALA A 415 3.33 -5.35 28.26
C ALA A 415 2.35 -5.69 29.40
N LEU A 416 1.08 -5.29 29.29
CA LEU A 416 0.02 -5.61 30.26
C LEU A 416 -0.92 -6.70 29.73
N ASP A 417 -0.87 -7.88 30.33
CA ASP A 417 -1.77 -9.00 30.01
C ASP A 417 -2.98 -9.00 30.95
N LEU A 418 -3.96 -8.16 30.63
CA LEU A 418 -5.13 -7.96 31.48
C LEU A 418 -5.96 -9.26 31.60
N PRO A 419 -6.44 -9.63 32.80
CA PRO A 419 -7.44 -10.69 32.96
C PRO A 419 -8.69 -10.44 32.12
N ARG A 420 -9.31 -11.50 31.62
CA ARG A 420 -10.46 -11.40 30.69
C ARG A 420 -11.60 -10.51 31.22
N LYS A 421 -11.89 -10.55 32.52
CA LYS A 421 -12.92 -9.69 33.13
C LYS A 421 -12.51 -8.23 33.18
N LEU A 422 -11.23 -7.95 33.47
CA LEU A 422 -10.66 -6.61 33.42
C LEU A 422 -10.66 -6.04 32.00
N GLN A 423 -10.33 -6.86 30.97
CA GLN A 423 -10.45 -6.44 29.57
C GLN A 423 -11.87 -5.96 29.24
N ILE A 424 -12.89 -6.66 29.73
CA ILE A 424 -14.29 -6.30 29.53
C ILE A 424 -14.63 -4.99 30.25
N GLU A 425 -14.20 -4.83 31.50
CA GLU A 425 -14.43 -3.63 32.29
C GLU A 425 -13.81 -2.39 31.64
N PHE A 426 -12.51 -2.47 31.29
CA PHE A 426 -11.80 -1.35 30.68
C PHE A 426 -12.29 -1.05 29.26
N SER A 427 -12.64 -2.06 28.48
CA SER A 427 -13.29 -1.83 27.17
C SER A 427 -14.58 -1.01 27.33
N GLY A 428 -15.33 -1.21 28.41
CA GLY A 428 -16.51 -0.39 28.72
C GLY A 428 -16.17 1.06 29.08
N VAL A 429 -15.02 1.30 29.72
CA VAL A 429 -14.50 2.65 30.01
C VAL A 429 -14.13 3.36 28.70
N VAL A 430 -13.34 2.69 27.84
CA VAL A 430 -12.94 3.23 26.53
C VAL A 430 -14.17 3.52 25.68
N GLN A 431 -15.14 2.60 25.62
CA GLN A 431 -16.37 2.78 24.83
C GLN A 431 -17.19 3.99 25.27
N ARG A 432 -17.40 4.18 26.58
CA ARG A 432 -18.11 5.36 27.09
C ARG A 432 -17.41 6.66 26.70
N ARG A 433 -16.08 6.65 26.65
CA ARG A 433 -15.29 7.83 26.29
C ARG A 433 -15.30 8.09 24.78
N THR A 434 -15.18 7.05 23.95
CA THR A 434 -15.29 7.17 22.50
C THR A 434 -16.68 7.60 22.05
N ASP A 435 -17.74 7.14 22.72
CA ASP A 435 -19.11 7.53 22.40
C ASP A 435 -19.41 9.00 22.76
N ALA A 436 -18.74 9.53 23.80
CA ALA A 436 -18.92 10.90 24.26
C ALA A 436 -18.08 11.92 23.47
N GLU A 437 -16.82 11.58 23.17
CA GLU A 437 -15.89 12.49 22.48
C GLU A 437 -15.98 12.36 20.95
N GLY A 438 -16.43 11.22 20.43
CA GLY A 438 -16.30 10.86 19.02
C GLY A 438 -14.83 10.67 18.61
N GLY A 439 -14.62 10.15 17.40
CA GLY A 439 -13.27 9.97 16.84
C GLY A 439 -12.59 8.64 17.21
N GLU A 440 -11.34 8.52 16.78
CA GLU A 440 -10.51 7.33 16.93
C GLU A 440 -9.52 7.54 18.07
N PHE A 441 -9.35 6.54 18.95
CA PHE A 441 -8.32 6.60 19.99
C PHE A 441 -7.06 5.85 19.54
N THR A 442 -5.92 6.54 19.64
CA THR A 442 -4.58 5.99 19.44
C THR A 442 -4.16 5.12 20.63
N SER A 443 -3.09 4.33 20.48
CA SER A 443 -2.54 3.55 21.61
C SER A 443 -2.15 4.45 22.79
N GLU A 444 -1.53 5.60 22.53
CA GLU A 444 -1.21 6.62 23.54
C GLU A 444 -2.45 7.10 24.28
N ARG A 445 -3.55 7.38 23.56
CA ARG A 445 -4.81 7.80 24.19
C ARG A 445 -5.44 6.70 25.03
N ILE A 446 -5.34 5.45 24.60
CA ILE A 446 -5.80 4.29 25.36
C ILE A 446 -4.96 4.13 26.63
N TRP A 447 -3.65 4.36 26.56
CA TRP A 447 -2.76 4.34 27.72
C TRP A 447 -3.07 5.46 28.72
N GLU A 448 -3.34 6.67 28.25
CA GLU A 448 -3.78 7.79 29.09
C GLU A 448 -5.06 7.42 29.84
N LEU A 449 -6.06 6.87 29.14
CA LEU A 449 -7.32 6.44 29.75
C LEU A 449 -7.12 5.28 30.73
N PHE A 450 -6.24 4.33 30.40
CA PHE A 450 -5.91 3.24 31.30
C PHE A 450 -5.24 3.76 32.57
N SER A 451 -4.29 4.67 32.41
CA SER A 451 -3.57 5.29 33.51
C SER A 451 -4.53 6.12 34.38
N ASP A 452 -5.34 7.00 33.80
CA ASP A 452 -6.34 7.79 34.53
C ASP A 452 -7.41 6.94 35.23
N GLU A 453 -7.73 5.77 34.68
CA GLU A 453 -8.73 4.88 35.27
C GLU A 453 -8.16 4.01 36.41
N TYR A 454 -6.90 3.57 36.32
CA TYR A 454 -6.34 2.56 37.22
C TYR A 454 -5.04 2.95 37.95
N LEU A 455 -4.26 3.88 37.44
CA LEU A 455 -2.94 4.25 37.97
C LEU A 455 -2.96 5.69 38.53
N PRO A 456 -2.59 5.91 39.80
CA PRO A 456 -2.56 7.27 40.35
C PRO A 456 -1.53 8.15 39.62
N ALA A 457 -1.88 9.41 39.36
CA ALA A 457 -1.02 10.35 38.65
C ALA A 457 0.28 10.65 39.41
N HIS A 458 1.37 10.89 38.67
CA HIS A 458 2.68 11.20 39.25
C HIS A 458 2.83 12.69 39.62
N VAL A 459 1.99 13.57 39.07
CA VAL A 459 1.98 15.01 39.35
C VAL A 459 1.00 15.28 40.48
N ASP A 460 1.43 15.98 41.52
CA ASP A 460 0.63 16.19 42.73
C ASP A 460 -0.71 16.89 42.44
N ASP A 461 -0.76 17.80 41.45
CA ASP A 461 -1.97 18.52 41.05
C ASP A 461 -3.01 17.62 40.33
N ASP A 462 -2.59 16.49 39.77
CA ASP A 462 -3.43 15.55 39.02
C ASP A 462 -3.72 14.25 39.81
N LYS A 463 -3.23 14.15 41.06
CA LYS A 463 -3.42 12.97 41.90
C LYS A 463 -4.89 12.78 42.23
N TRP A 464 -5.45 11.70 41.69
CA TRP A 464 -6.80 11.24 42.03
C TRP A 464 -6.73 10.07 43.03
N GLY A 465 -7.72 9.99 43.91
CA GLY A 465 -7.83 8.93 44.91
C GLY A 465 -7.48 9.37 46.33
N ARG A 466 -8.26 8.82 47.27
CA ARG A 466 -8.18 9.12 48.71
C ARG A 466 -6.91 8.55 49.35
N TYR A 467 -6.45 7.40 48.87
CA TYR A 467 -5.34 6.65 49.44
C TYR A 467 -4.14 6.60 48.49
N GLU A 468 -2.92 6.76 48.99
CA GLU A 468 -1.68 6.55 48.22
C GLU A 468 -0.59 5.97 49.14
N ILE A 469 0.03 4.87 48.72
CA ILE A 469 1.14 4.26 49.48
C ILE A 469 2.41 5.08 49.26
N THR A 470 3.02 5.55 50.35
CA THR A 470 4.27 6.31 50.31
C THR A 470 5.48 5.50 50.78
N LYS A 471 5.26 4.48 51.63
CA LYS A 471 6.31 3.58 52.11
C LYS A 471 5.75 2.23 52.51
N THR A 472 6.47 1.17 52.21
CA THR A 472 6.17 -0.21 52.63
C THR A 472 7.41 -0.85 53.24
N ALA A 473 7.21 -1.70 54.24
CA ALA A 473 8.21 -2.62 54.75
C ALA A 473 7.52 -3.92 55.19
N THR A 474 8.01 -5.05 54.71
CA THR A 474 7.51 -6.38 55.08
C THR A 474 8.58 -7.17 55.81
N SER A 475 8.18 -7.91 56.85
CA SER A 475 9.03 -8.90 57.50
C SER A 475 8.27 -10.19 57.75
N SER A 476 8.96 -11.32 57.57
CA SER A 476 8.43 -12.65 57.80
C SER A 476 9.50 -13.50 58.46
N ASP A 477 9.14 -14.18 59.55
CA ASP A 477 10.03 -15.08 60.30
C ASP A 477 9.80 -16.56 59.90
N PHE A 478 9.19 -16.80 58.73
CA PHE A 478 8.79 -18.14 58.21
C PHE A 478 7.83 -18.92 59.13
N ASP A 479 7.13 -18.25 60.03
CA ASP A 479 6.14 -18.83 60.95
C ASP A 479 4.71 -18.85 60.37
N GLY A 480 4.56 -18.54 59.09
CA GLY A 480 3.27 -18.41 58.40
C GLY A 480 2.60 -17.05 58.59
N THR A 481 3.27 -16.10 59.24
CA THR A 481 2.79 -14.72 59.38
C THR A 481 3.73 -13.73 58.68
N THR A 482 3.13 -12.64 58.19
CA THR A 482 3.84 -11.51 57.60
C THR A 482 3.43 -10.24 58.31
N LYS A 483 4.41 -9.48 58.81
CA LYS A 483 4.21 -8.14 59.36
C LYS A 483 4.38 -7.14 58.24
N LEU A 484 3.41 -6.26 58.08
CA LEU A 484 3.42 -5.16 57.13
C LEU A 484 3.43 -3.85 57.91
N SER A 485 4.42 -3.00 57.64
CA SER A 485 4.40 -1.59 58.00
C SER A 485 4.14 -0.77 56.73
N VAL A 486 3.11 0.06 56.74
CA VAL A 486 2.72 0.87 55.60
C VAL A 486 2.50 2.32 56.02
N ALA A 487 3.11 3.25 55.29
CA ALA A 487 2.78 4.66 55.35
C ALA A 487 1.96 5.02 54.11
N MET A 488 0.84 5.70 54.33
CA MET A 488 -0.08 6.11 53.27
C MET A 488 -0.47 7.57 53.44
N ARG A 489 -0.64 8.26 52.32
CA ARG A 489 -1.45 9.47 52.28
C ARG A 489 -2.92 9.06 52.36
N VAL A 490 -3.67 9.71 53.24
CA VAL A 490 -5.13 9.60 53.34
C VAL A 490 -5.68 11.01 53.27
N ASP A 491 -6.40 11.33 52.20
CA ASP A 491 -6.83 12.70 51.90
C ASP A 491 -5.61 13.65 51.83
N GLU A 492 -5.54 14.70 52.66
CA GLU A 492 -4.38 15.60 52.78
C GLU A 492 -3.39 15.20 53.89
N GLY A 493 -3.70 14.14 54.65
CA GLY A 493 -2.91 13.67 55.79
C GLY A 493 -2.02 12.48 55.47
N SER A 494 -1.18 12.10 56.44
CA SER A 494 -0.35 10.89 56.38
C SER A 494 -0.62 9.99 57.57
N VAL A 495 -0.83 8.71 57.31
CA VAL A 495 -1.10 7.66 58.31
C VAL A 495 -0.06 6.57 58.18
N THR A 496 0.49 6.11 59.31
CA THR A 496 1.33 4.91 59.38
C THR A 496 0.59 3.83 60.14
N SER A 497 0.51 2.63 59.57
CA SER A 497 -0.18 1.47 60.16
C SER A 497 0.73 0.26 60.15
N GLU A 498 0.53 -0.62 61.13
CA GLU A 498 1.19 -1.93 61.20
C GLU A 498 0.13 -3.01 61.31
N ALA A 499 0.23 -4.04 60.49
CA ALA A 499 -0.69 -5.18 60.50
C ALA A 499 0.05 -6.50 60.34
N VAL A 500 -0.59 -7.57 60.80
CA VAL A 500 -0.11 -8.95 60.67
C VAL A 500 -1.15 -9.76 59.93
N GLY A 501 -0.73 -10.49 58.90
CA GLY A 501 -1.60 -11.37 58.12
C GLY A 501 -0.84 -12.59 57.60
N THR A 502 -1.53 -13.46 56.87
CA THR A 502 -0.90 -14.65 56.24
C THR A 502 0.01 -14.28 55.05
N GLY A 503 -0.03 -13.01 54.62
CA GLY A 503 0.82 -12.43 53.58
C GLY A 503 0.63 -10.90 53.51
N PRO A 504 1.40 -10.18 52.69
CA PRO A 504 1.29 -8.73 52.55
C PRO A 504 -0.10 -8.23 52.16
N ILE A 505 -0.79 -8.95 51.27
CA ILE A 505 -2.16 -8.63 50.83
C ILE A 505 -3.14 -8.71 52.01
N ASP A 506 -3.16 -9.83 52.74
CA ASP A 506 -4.06 -10.06 53.88
C ASP A 506 -3.83 -9.04 55.01
N ALA A 507 -2.56 -8.76 55.32
CA ALA A 507 -2.19 -7.73 56.27
C ALA A 507 -2.70 -6.34 55.83
N PHE A 508 -2.55 -6.01 54.54
CA PHE A 508 -2.99 -4.71 54.03
C PHE A 508 -4.51 -4.57 53.95
N LEU A 509 -5.25 -5.64 53.65
CA LEU A 509 -6.71 -5.63 53.71
C LEU A 509 -7.21 -5.33 55.13
N SER A 510 -6.52 -5.84 56.16
CA SER A 510 -6.81 -5.50 57.55
C SER A 510 -6.57 -4.01 57.84
N VAL A 511 -5.48 -3.43 57.32
CA VAL A 511 -5.23 -1.98 57.41
C VAL A 511 -6.37 -1.19 56.77
N MET A 512 -6.85 -1.58 55.58
CA MET A 512 -7.96 -0.90 54.92
C MET A 512 -9.28 -1.00 55.72
N ALA A 513 -9.53 -2.16 56.34
CA ALA A 513 -10.69 -2.34 57.23
C ALA A 513 -10.63 -1.43 58.46
N GLU A 514 -9.44 -1.23 59.06
CA GLU A 514 -9.24 -0.27 60.15
C GLU A 514 -9.47 1.18 59.74
N GLN A 515 -9.22 1.51 58.45
CA GLN A 515 -9.57 2.80 57.86
C GLN A 515 -11.06 2.94 57.51
N GLY A 516 -11.88 1.95 57.87
CA GLY A 516 -13.33 1.97 57.68
C GLY A 516 -13.80 1.57 56.28
N VAL A 517 -12.95 0.90 55.49
CA VAL A 517 -13.30 0.41 54.14
C VAL A 517 -13.44 -1.11 54.20
N ALA A 518 -14.65 -1.63 53.98
CA ALA A 518 -14.85 -3.08 53.96
C ALA A 518 -14.43 -3.65 52.60
N VAL A 519 -13.38 -4.48 52.59
CA VAL A 519 -12.79 -5.02 51.36
C VAL A 519 -12.82 -6.55 51.36
N THR A 520 -13.32 -7.14 50.28
CA THR A 520 -13.25 -8.59 50.01
C THR A 520 -12.52 -8.85 48.70
N LEU A 521 -11.45 -9.66 48.74
CA LEU A 521 -10.69 -10.08 47.55
C LEU A 521 -11.37 -11.29 46.87
N TYR A 522 -11.61 -11.19 45.56
CA TYR A 522 -12.22 -12.25 44.76
C TYR A 522 -11.26 -12.92 43.79
N ASP A 523 -10.39 -12.14 43.14
CA ASP A 523 -9.47 -12.63 42.13
C ASP A 523 -8.16 -11.85 42.21
N TYR A 524 -7.06 -12.52 41.90
CA TYR A 524 -5.72 -11.96 41.89
C TYR A 524 -4.91 -12.63 40.78
N SER A 525 -4.22 -11.82 40.00
CA SER A 525 -3.28 -12.29 38.99
C SER A 525 -2.12 -11.33 38.87
N GLU A 526 -0.97 -11.84 38.45
CA GLU A 526 0.24 -11.05 38.32
C GLU A 526 1.15 -11.64 37.25
N HIS A 527 1.91 -10.79 36.58
CA HIS A 527 3.01 -11.21 35.71
C HIS A 527 4.11 -10.14 35.65
N THR A 528 5.28 -10.56 35.17
CA THR A 528 6.40 -9.65 34.84
C THR A 528 6.15 -8.94 33.52
N MET A 529 6.53 -7.67 33.41
CA MET A 529 6.40 -6.85 32.19
C MET A 529 7.63 -6.94 31.26
N SER A 530 8.76 -7.47 31.73
CA SER A 530 9.96 -7.72 30.93
C SER A 530 10.83 -8.83 31.54
N ALA A 531 11.81 -9.33 30.79
CA ALA A 531 12.68 -10.45 31.20
C ALA A 531 14.04 -10.02 31.78
N SER A 532 14.23 -8.74 32.12
CA SER A 532 15.52 -8.18 32.59
C SER A 532 15.54 -7.95 34.11
N GLY A 533 16.73 -7.68 34.69
CA GLY A 533 16.91 -7.44 36.13
C GLY A 533 16.22 -6.19 36.69
N ASP A 534 15.74 -5.30 35.82
CA ASP A 534 14.95 -4.10 36.15
C ASP A 534 13.45 -4.28 35.81
N ALA A 535 12.98 -5.53 35.71
CA ALA A 535 11.61 -5.84 35.33
C ALA A 535 10.60 -5.33 36.37
N LYS A 536 9.55 -4.63 35.88
CA LYS A 536 8.38 -4.29 36.67
C LYS A 536 7.39 -5.45 36.71
N ALA A 537 6.67 -5.60 37.81
CA ALA A 537 5.52 -6.48 37.96
C ALA A 537 4.23 -5.68 37.78
N ALA A 538 3.26 -6.30 37.10
CA ALA A 538 1.89 -5.80 37.01
C ALA A 538 0.96 -6.75 37.77
N SER A 539 0.28 -6.24 38.79
CA SER A 539 -0.67 -6.98 39.61
C SER A 539 -2.09 -6.48 39.35
N TYR A 540 -3.04 -7.42 39.28
CA TYR A 540 -4.46 -7.17 39.05
C TYR A 540 -5.27 -7.81 40.16
N VAL A 541 -6.13 -7.04 40.82
CA VAL A 541 -7.02 -7.52 41.90
C VAL A 541 -8.47 -7.24 41.57
N GLU A 542 -9.35 -8.20 41.78
CA GLU A 542 -10.80 -7.98 41.78
C GLU A 542 -11.28 -7.88 43.22
N LEU A 543 -11.75 -6.70 43.64
CA LEU A 543 -12.23 -6.44 44.99
C LEU A 543 -13.72 -6.12 44.97
N ASP A 544 -14.42 -6.52 46.02
CA ASP A 544 -15.66 -5.89 46.46
C ASP A 544 -15.31 -4.91 47.58
N VAL A 545 -15.62 -3.65 47.36
CA VAL A 545 -15.35 -2.55 48.29
C VAL A 545 -16.69 -1.89 48.60
N ASP A 546 -17.15 -2.06 49.84
CA ASP A 546 -18.45 -1.55 50.32
C ASP A 546 -19.64 -1.90 49.40
N GLY A 547 -19.62 -3.10 48.80
CA GLY A 547 -20.67 -3.60 47.89
C GLY A 547 -20.49 -3.23 46.41
N VAL A 548 -19.40 -2.54 46.06
CA VAL A 548 -19.04 -2.23 44.67
C VAL A 548 -17.90 -3.16 44.23
N ARG A 549 -18.18 -4.02 43.24
CA ARG A 549 -17.20 -4.97 42.69
C ARG A 549 -16.49 -4.41 41.47
N LEU A 550 -15.17 -4.28 41.53
CA LEU A 550 -14.34 -3.72 40.46
C LEU A 550 -12.89 -4.18 40.54
N TRP A 551 -12.17 -3.97 39.45
CA TRP A 551 -10.75 -4.29 39.36
C TRP A 551 -9.82 -3.16 39.82
N GLY A 552 -8.63 -3.51 40.28
CA GLY A 552 -7.53 -2.59 40.55
C GLY A 552 -6.27 -3.07 39.87
N VAL A 553 -5.42 -2.13 39.46
CA VAL A 553 -4.14 -2.42 38.79
C VAL A 553 -3.02 -1.71 39.53
N GLY A 554 -1.92 -2.42 39.76
CA GLY A 554 -0.72 -1.87 40.37
C GLY A 554 0.51 -2.27 39.58
N ILE A 555 1.42 -1.32 39.39
CA ILE A 555 2.69 -1.53 38.69
C ILE A 555 3.82 -1.05 39.60
N ASP A 556 4.78 -1.93 39.87
CA ASP A 556 5.97 -1.62 40.67
C ASP A 556 7.13 -2.56 40.32
N ALA A 557 8.37 -2.19 40.68
CA ALA A 557 9.51 -3.10 40.59
C ALA A 557 9.45 -4.20 41.66
N ASP A 558 8.82 -3.91 42.80
CA ASP A 558 8.59 -4.87 43.88
C ASP A 558 7.20 -5.51 43.75
N ILE A 559 7.16 -6.84 43.63
CA ILE A 559 5.94 -7.63 43.48
C ILE A 559 4.94 -7.36 44.62
N ALA A 560 5.42 -7.31 45.86
CA ALA A 560 4.54 -7.05 46.99
C ALA A 560 3.92 -5.65 46.87
N THR A 561 4.72 -4.63 46.56
CA THR A 561 4.27 -3.25 46.38
C THR A 561 3.31 -3.10 45.19
N ALA A 562 3.53 -3.81 44.08
CA ALA A 562 2.60 -3.84 42.95
C ALA A 562 1.22 -4.36 43.37
N SER A 563 1.18 -5.44 44.17
CA SER A 563 -0.07 -6.00 44.69
C SER A 563 -0.81 -5.03 45.64
N LEU A 564 -0.08 -4.32 46.51
CA LEU A 564 -0.68 -3.34 47.42
C LEU A 564 -1.21 -2.11 46.67
N LYS A 565 -0.49 -1.64 45.65
CA LYS A 565 -0.94 -0.57 44.75
C LYS A 565 -2.20 -0.96 43.99
N ALA A 566 -2.32 -2.22 43.55
CA ALA A 566 -3.52 -2.72 42.91
C ALA A 566 -4.74 -2.66 43.86
N ILE A 567 -4.55 -2.97 45.14
CA ILE A 567 -5.62 -2.85 46.15
C ILE A 567 -6.03 -1.40 46.34
N VAL A 568 -5.07 -0.48 46.48
CA VAL A 568 -5.34 0.96 46.59
C VAL A 568 -6.07 1.49 45.35
N SER A 569 -5.67 1.06 44.16
CA SER A 569 -6.34 1.38 42.89
C SER A 569 -7.82 0.99 42.94
N ALA A 570 -8.13 -0.26 43.27
CA ALA A 570 -9.51 -0.72 43.40
C ALA A 570 -10.29 0.05 44.47
N VAL A 571 -9.73 0.29 45.65
CA VAL A 571 -10.42 1.06 46.71
C VAL A 571 -10.71 2.50 46.27
N ASN A 572 -9.73 3.19 45.70
CA ASN A 572 -9.91 4.57 45.23
C ASN A 572 -10.99 4.66 44.14
N ARG A 573 -11.01 3.70 43.21
CA ARG A 573 -12.04 3.63 42.17
C ARG A 573 -13.43 3.37 42.75
N ALA A 574 -13.54 2.53 43.77
CA ALA A 574 -14.79 2.25 44.45
C ALA A 574 -15.33 3.49 45.18
N VAL A 575 -14.47 4.19 45.91
CA VAL A 575 -14.81 5.45 46.60
C VAL A 575 -15.26 6.52 45.60
N ARG A 576 -14.57 6.63 44.45
CA ARG A 576 -14.93 7.53 43.34
C ARG A 576 -16.31 7.20 42.77
N ALA A 577 -16.63 5.92 42.59
CA ALA A 577 -17.94 5.47 42.12
C ALA A 577 -19.06 5.70 43.15
N GLY A 578 -18.77 5.51 44.44
CA GLY A 578 -19.71 5.77 45.54
C GLY A 578 -20.06 7.26 45.69
N ALA A 579 -19.07 8.15 45.60
CA ALA A 579 -19.27 9.61 45.66
C ALA A 579 -20.14 10.16 44.51
N ALA A 580 -20.07 9.56 43.32
CA ALA A 580 -20.89 9.94 42.17
C ALA A 580 -22.38 9.53 42.29
N SER A 581 -22.72 8.69 43.28
CA SER A 581 -24.09 8.18 43.51
C SER A 581 -24.85 8.90 44.64
N GLY A 582 -24.27 9.93 45.27
CA GLY A 582 -24.86 10.68 46.38
C GLY A 582 -25.91 11.72 45.94
N ALA A 583 -27.14 11.59 46.45
CA ALA A 583 -28.21 12.57 46.33
C ALA A 583 -27.86 13.91 47.04
N PRO A 584 -28.36 15.06 46.58
CA PRO A 584 -28.11 16.36 47.22
C PRO A 584 -28.74 16.41 48.61
N GLU A 585 -27.96 16.80 49.62
CA GLU A 585 -28.46 17.12 50.97
C GLU A 585 -29.44 18.30 50.89
N LEU A 586 -30.69 18.04 51.27
CA LEU A 586 -31.66 19.05 51.66
C LEU A 586 -31.20 19.67 52.99
N VAL A 587 -30.62 20.87 52.94
CA VAL A 587 -30.49 21.70 54.14
C VAL A 587 -31.80 22.46 54.36
N SER A 588 -32.47 22.14 55.45
CA SER A 588 -33.63 22.84 55.99
C SER A 588 -33.21 23.98 56.93
N ALA A 589 -33.94 25.10 56.82
CA ALA A 589 -34.03 26.28 57.68
C ALA A 589 -32.93 27.35 57.54
#